data_AF-A0A7S2QA54-F1
#
_entry.id   AF-A0A7S2QA54-F1
#
_cell.length_a   1.000
_cell.length_b   1.000
_cell.length_c   1.000
_cell.angle_alpha   90.00
_cell.angle_beta   90.00
_cell.angle_gamma   90.00
#
_symmetry.space_group_name_H-M   'P 1'
#
loop_
_entity.id
_entity.type
_entity.pdbx_description
1 polymer ?
#
loop_
_entity_poly.entity_id
_entity_poly.type
_entity_poly.pdbx_seq_one_letter_code
_entity_poly.pdbx_strand_id
1 'polypeptide(L)'
;EAAPRAAQPFVVLENPDGTLIFGRPAGKKCVTPPGSPRHGSQLPHSLTSMVSWEMELSVQRHTRLLSALLVTELVADLLFSAIYASRAQRSIYEVSLTCRTVPLTALHSIFWGLFALELSYLKVYYGLAFTAVFYQRQRQYDWFSNIALAGIIVQVLFAYMNRFNIVVLFLRLSSYVYARYLRRQVRLAALWPMLREV
;
A
#
# COMPACT_ATOMS: atom_id res chain seq x y z
N GLU A 1 0.25 52.79 5.45
CA GLU A 1 -0.65 51.63 5.28
C GLU A 1 0.18 50.46 4.75
N ALA A 2 0.57 49.52 5.60
CA ALA A 2 1.46 48.42 5.22
C ALA A 2 0.62 47.25 4.72
N ALA A 3 0.73 46.93 3.41
CA ALA A 3 0.03 45.82 2.80
C ALA A 3 0.37 44.49 3.52
N PRO A 4 -0.62 43.60 3.74
CA PRO A 4 -0.37 42.29 4.33
C PRO A 4 0.57 41.50 3.42
N ARG A 5 1.77 41.17 3.92
CA ARG A 5 2.72 40.28 3.23
C ARG A 5 2.02 38.94 2.98
N ALA A 6 1.71 38.66 1.72
CA ALA A 6 1.20 37.36 1.29
C ALA A 6 2.11 36.26 1.85
N ALA A 7 1.52 35.32 2.59
CA ALA A 7 2.23 34.15 3.09
C ALA A 7 2.80 33.39 1.90
N GLN A 8 4.13 33.43 1.72
CA GLN A 8 4.76 32.69 0.63
C GLN A 8 4.50 31.19 0.84
N PRO A 9 4.02 30.48 -0.19
CA PRO A 9 3.68 29.07 -0.04
C PRO A 9 4.93 28.27 0.30
N PHE A 10 4.85 27.47 1.35
CA PHE A 10 5.88 26.50 1.68
C PHE A 10 5.96 25.47 0.56
N VAL A 11 7.16 25.20 0.06
CA VAL A 11 7.39 24.21 -0.99
C VAL A 11 7.85 22.93 -0.32
N VAL A 12 7.08 21.85 -0.45
CA VAL A 12 7.50 20.51 -0.01
C VAL A 12 8.06 19.78 -1.22
N LEU A 13 9.32 19.34 -1.11
CA LEU A 13 10.02 18.55 -2.11
C LEU A 13 10.06 17.10 -1.64
N GLU A 14 9.58 16.17 -2.46
CA GLU A 14 9.73 14.73 -2.20
C GLU A 14 11.05 14.26 -2.84
N ASN A 15 11.95 13.73 -2.03
CA ASN A 15 13.19 13.12 -2.50
C ASN A 15 12.91 11.79 -3.23
N PRO A 16 13.85 11.32 -4.08
CA PRO A 16 13.69 10.05 -4.80
C PRO A 16 13.59 8.81 -3.88
N ASP A 17 14.02 8.91 -2.63
CA ASP A 17 13.85 7.86 -1.61
C ASP A 17 12.47 7.86 -0.93
N GLY A 18 11.62 8.86 -1.23
CA GLY A 18 10.29 9.06 -0.67
C GLY A 18 10.27 9.88 0.62
N THR A 19 11.41 10.40 1.08
CA THR A 19 11.47 11.35 2.20
C THR A 19 10.98 12.72 1.76
N LEU A 20 10.37 13.48 2.68
CA LEU A 20 9.90 14.84 2.41
C LEU A 20 10.92 15.85 2.96
N ILE A 21 11.35 16.78 2.12
CA ILE A 21 12.19 17.92 2.47
C ILE A 21 11.38 19.20 2.28
N PHE A 22 11.40 20.11 3.25
CA PHE A 22 10.81 21.45 3.07
C PHE A 22 11.82 22.40 2.43
N GLY A 23 11.45 22.97 1.29
CA GLY A 23 12.06 24.15 0.71
C GLY A 23 11.55 25.40 1.40
N ARG A 24 12.47 26.18 1.98
CA ARG A 24 12.13 27.47 2.59
C ARG A 24 11.99 28.53 1.49
N PRO A 25 10.98 29.42 1.55
CA PRO A 25 10.81 30.48 0.56
C PRO A 25 12.06 31.38 0.43
N ALA A 26 12.30 31.86 -0.79
CA ALA A 26 13.45 32.72 -1.12
C ALA A 26 13.46 33.99 -0.26
N GLY A 27 14.61 34.27 0.39
CA GLY A 27 14.81 35.46 1.22
C GLY A 27 14.75 35.24 2.73
N LYS A 28 14.34 34.06 3.22
CA LYS A 28 14.50 33.68 4.63
C LYS A 28 15.84 32.96 4.83
N LYS A 29 16.86 33.69 5.32
CA LYS A 29 18.12 33.07 5.79
C LYS A 29 17.79 31.92 6.76
N CYS A 30 18.48 30.79 6.63
CA CYS A 30 18.50 29.79 7.70
C CYS A 30 18.94 30.55 8.95
N VAL A 31 18.13 30.47 10.02
CA VAL A 31 18.53 31.05 11.30
C VAL A 31 19.76 30.25 11.68
N THR A 32 20.93 30.87 11.59
CA THR A 32 22.17 30.30 12.13
C THR A 32 21.84 29.86 13.54
N PRO A 33 22.07 28.58 13.91
CA PRO A 33 21.67 28.08 15.22
C PRO A 33 22.20 29.07 16.28
N PRO A 34 21.32 29.66 17.12
CA PRO A 34 21.76 30.69 18.04
C PRO A 34 22.77 30.10 19.01
N GLY A 35 23.92 30.75 19.15
CA GLY A 35 25.03 30.32 20.01
C GLY A 35 24.78 30.45 21.51
N SER A 36 23.53 30.31 21.98
CA SER A 36 23.23 30.37 23.42
C SER A 36 22.00 29.54 23.82
N PRO A 37 21.93 29.06 25.08
CA PRO A 37 20.89 28.15 25.53
C PRO A 37 19.56 28.90 25.74
N ARG A 38 18.52 28.50 25.03
CA ARG A 38 17.16 29.07 25.20
C ARG A 38 16.45 28.46 26.41
N HIS A 39 16.24 29.28 27.42
CA HIS A 39 15.21 29.12 28.45
C HIS A 39 13.98 29.93 27.99
N GLY A 40 12.94 29.28 27.45
CA GLY A 40 11.69 30.00 27.10
C GLY A 40 11.07 29.65 25.75
N SER A 41 10.49 28.45 25.68
CA SER A 41 9.20 28.07 25.05
C SER A 41 9.18 26.55 24.91
N GLN A 42 9.58 25.86 25.98
CA GLN A 42 9.57 24.40 26.01
C GLN A 42 8.12 23.98 26.23
N LEU A 43 7.40 23.72 25.14
CA LEU A 43 6.35 22.71 25.19
C LEU A 43 6.98 21.49 25.89
N PRO A 44 6.39 20.98 26.98
CA PRO A 44 7.03 19.97 27.82
C PRO A 44 7.61 18.87 26.93
N HIS A 45 8.93 18.65 27.02
CA HIS A 45 9.59 17.58 26.27
C HIS A 45 8.85 16.24 26.47
N SER A 46 8.27 16.05 27.66
CA SER A 46 7.38 14.95 28.04
C SER A 46 6.12 14.82 27.18
N LEU A 47 5.41 15.92 26.88
CA LEU A 47 4.23 15.89 25.99
C LEU A 47 4.63 15.54 24.56
N THR A 48 5.81 15.98 24.12
CA THR A 48 6.32 15.66 22.80
C THR A 48 6.62 14.16 22.66
N SER A 49 7.35 13.62 23.64
CA SER A 49 7.70 12.20 23.66
C SER A 49 6.46 11.31 23.79
N MET A 50 5.43 11.77 24.51
CA MET A 50 4.16 11.05 24.60
C MET A 50 3.44 11.00 23.24
N VAL A 51 3.31 12.12 22.54
CA VAL A 51 2.61 12.16 21.23
C VAL A 51 3.36 11.34 20.17
N SER A 52 4.69 11.40 20.11
CA SER A 52 5.46 10.57 19.17
C SER A 52 5.31 9.08 19.49
N TRP A 53 5.35 8.72 20.77
CA TRP A 53 5.18 7.34 21.23
C TRP A 53 3.80 6.78 20.90
N GLU A 54 2.74 7.55 21.15
CA GLU A 54 1.36 7.16 20.82
C GLU A 54 1.19 6.93 19.31
N MET A 55 1.83 7.76 18.49
CA MET A 55 1.77 7.65 17.04
C MET A 55 2.50 6.41 16.53
N GLU A 56 3.71 6.14 17.03
CA GLU A 56 4.48 4.92 16.72
C GLU A 56 3.68 3.66 17.09
N LEU A 57 3.06 3.67 18.27
CA LEU A 57 2.27 2.55 18.77
C LEU A 57 1.00 2.32 17.93
N SER A 58 0.37 3.40 17.48
CA SER A 58 -0.74 3.35 16.52
C SER A 58 -0.32 2.73 15.18
N VAL A 59 0.79 3.20 14.60
CA VAL A 59 1.35 2.67 13.34
C VAL A 59 1.69 1.18 13.49
N GLN A 60 2.28 0.77 14.61
CA GLN A 60 2.62 -0.62 14.87
C GLN A 60 1.37 -1.51 14.92
N ARG A 61 0.29 -1.06 15.57
CA ARG A 61 -0.99 -1.80 15.61
C ARG A 61 -1.59 -1.95 14.22
N HIS A 62 -1.64 -0.88 13.44
CA HIS A 62 -2.16 -0.93 12.07
C HIS A 62 -1.31 -1.80 11.14
N THR A 63 0.01 -1.83 11.35
CA THR A 63 0.91 -2.72 10.60
C THR A 63 0.62 -4.19 10.91
N ARG A 64 0.35 -4.53 12.19
CA ARG A 64 -0.05 -5.90 12.59
C ARG A 64 -1.42 -6.30 12.01
N LEU A 65 -2.35 -5.36 11.92
CA LEU A 65 -3.65 -5.62 11.28
C LEU A 65 -3.48 -5.86 9.78
N LEU A 66 -2.65 -5.06 9.09
CA LEU A 66 -2.35 -5.26 7.68
C LEU A 66 -1.68 -6.63 7.45
N SER A 67 -0.72 -7.02 8.29
CA SER A 67 -0.06 -8.32 8.14
C SER A 67 -1.02 -9.49 8.37
N ALA A 68 -1.91 -9.41 9.37
CA ALA A 68 -2.94 -10.42 9.59
C ALA A 68 -3.90 -10.52 8.39
N LEU A 69 -4.27 -9.39 7.80
CA LEU A 69 -5.14 -9.34 6.63
C LEU A 69 -4.46 -9.96 5.40
N LEU A 70 -3.18 -9.64 5.15
CA LEU A 70 -2.37 -10.24 4.09
C LEU A 70 -2.21 -11.76 4.26
N VAL A 71 -1.97 -12.26 5.47
CA VAL A 71 -1.87 -13.70 5.72
C VAL A 71 -3.21 -14.39 5.47
N THR A 72 -4.31 -13.76 5.88
CA THR A 72 -5.66 -14.29 5.64
C THR A 72 -5.98 -14.33 4.15
N GLU A 73 -5.66 -13.26 3.41
CA GLU A 73 -5.78 -13.21 1.95
C GLU A 73 -4.95 -14.31 1.28
N LEU A 74 -3.70 -14.51 1.72
CA LEU A 74 -2.81 -15.53 1.17
C LEU A 74 -3.38 -16.94 1.37
N VAL A 75 -3.90 -17.24 2.55
CA VAL A 75 -4.51 -18.54 2.84
C VAL A 75 -5.74 -18.76 1.98
N ALA A 76 -6.59 -17.75 1.83
CA ALA A 76 -7.76 -17.82 0.96
C ALA A 76 -7.34 -18.06 -0.51
N ASP A 77 -6.38 -17.30 -1.01
CA ASP A 77 -5.84 -17.43 -2.37
C ASP A 77 -5.27 -18.83 -2.64
N LEU A 78 -4.49 -19.39 -1.70
CA LEU A 78 -3.93 -20.73 -1.82
C LEU A 78 -5.02 -21.80 -1.82
N LEU A 79 -6.04 -21.66 -0.95
CA LEU A 79 -7.16 -22.59 -0.89
C LEU A 79 -7.97 -22.54 -2.19
N PHE A 80 -8.26 -21.35 -2.72
CA PHE A 80 -8.95 -21.19 -4.00
C PHE A 80 -8.12 -21.74 -5.16
N SER A 81 -6.82 -21.48 -5.19
CA SER A 81 -5.91 -22.03 -6.20
C SER A 81 -5.90 -23.57 -6.15
N ALA A 82 -5.90 -24.17 -4.96
CA ALA A 82 -5.96 -25.62 -4.79
C ALA A 82 -7.30 -26.20 -5.25
N ILE A 83 -8.42 -25.55 -4.91
CA ILE A 83 -9.75 -25.95 -5.39
C ILE A 83 -9.83 -25.82 -6.91
N TYR A 84 -9.32 -24.73 -7.47
CA TYR A 84 -9.29 -24.48 -8.90
C TYR A 84 -8.46 -25.53 -9.64
N ALA A 85 -7.27 -25.86 -9.13
CA ALA A 85 -6.42 -26.91 -9.69
C ALA A 85 -7.07 -28.30 -9.59
N SER A 86 -7.69 -28.64 -8.46
CA SER A 86 -8.38 -29.93 -8.29
C SER A 86 -9.62 -30.09 -9.18
N ARG A 87 -10.29 -28.99 -9.53
CA ARG A 87 -11.47 -28.99 -10.41
C ARG A 87 -11.16 -28.63 -11.86
N ALA A 88 -9.89 -28.43 -12.21
CA ALA A 88 -9.44 -28.01 -13.54
C ALA A 88 -10.01 -28.89 -14.65
N GLN A 89 -9.94 -30.22 -14.51
CA GLN A 89 -10.42 -31.14 -15.53
C GLN A 89 -11.92 -31.03 -15.80
N ARG A 90 -12.73 -30.85 -14.73
CA ARG A 90 -14.19 -30.67 -14.87
C ARG A 90 -14.52 -29.34 -15.54
N SER A 91 -13.83 -28.27 -15.15
CA SER A 91 -14.04 -26.94 -15.73
C SER A 91 -13.68 -26.90 -17.23
N ILE A 92 -12.56 -27.51 -17.62
CA ILE A 92 -12.14 -27.60 -19.03
C ILE A 92 -13.18 -28.38 -19.84
N TYR A 93 -13.71 -29.48 -19.29
CA TYR A 93 -14.74 -30.26 -19.94
C TYR A 93 -16.03 -29.45 -20.15
N GLU A 94 -16.53 -28.76 -19.12
CA GLU A 94 -17.72 -27.91 -19.21
C GLU A 94 -17.56 -26.76 -20.24
N VAL A 95 -16.38 -26.12 -20.26
CA VAL A 95 -16.10 -25.05 -21.22
C VAL A 95 -15.99 -25.61 -22.65
N SER A 96 -15.45 -26.82 -22.83
CA SER A 96 -15.38 -27.46 -24.15
C SER A 96 -16.75 -27.76 -24.76
N LEU A 97 -17.76 -28.03 -23.92
CA LEU A 97 -19.15 -28.22 -24.38
C LEU A 97 -19.76 -26.91 -24.88
N THR A 98 -19.40 -25.79 -24.25
CA THR A 98 -19.89 -24.45 -24.62
C THR A 98 -19.17 -23.91 -25.86
N CYS A 99 -17.85 -24.10 -25.93
CA CYS A 99 -17.00 -23.64 -27.04
C CYS A 99 -16.67 -24.78 -28.01
N ARG A 100 -17.66 -25.20 -28.82
CA ARG A 100 -17.48 -26.27 -29.83
C ARG A 100 -16.41 -25.99 -30.89
N THR A 101 -16.03 -24.72 -31.09
CA THR A 101 -15.10 -24.30 -32.14
C THR A 101 -13.63 -24.39 -31.74
N VAL A 102 -13.31 -24.55 -30.45
CA VAL A 102 -11.93 -24.48 -29.94
C VAL A 102 -11.43 -25.90 -29.62
N PRO A 103 -10.24 -26.31 -30.10
CA PRO A 103 -9.70 -27.62 -29.79
C PRO A 103 -9.34 -27.76 -28.31
N LEU A 104 -9.54 -28.96 -27.76
CA LEU A 104 -9.38 -29.26 -26.34
C LEU A 104 -7.94 -29.02 -25.83
N THR A 105 -6.94 -29.22 -26.71
CA THR A 105 -5.53 -28.93 -26.45
C THR A 105 -5.27 -27.43 -26.24
N ALA A 106 -5.87 -26.56 -27.05
CA ALA A 106 -5.75 -25.11 -26.89
C ALA A 106 -6.40 -24.63 -25.59
N LEU A 107 -7.58 -25.19 -25.25
CA LEU A 107 -8.30 -24.84 -24.03
C LEU A 107 -7.50 -25.21 -22.77
N HIS A 108 -6.86 -26.39 -22.78
CA HIS A 108 -5.96 -26.82 -21.71
C HIS A 108 -4.74 -25.90 -21.56
N SER A 109 -4.11 -25.51 -22.68
CA SER A 109 -2.98 -24.56 -22.67
C SER A 109 -3.37 -23.18 -22.15
N ILE A 110 -4.52 -22.66 -22.56
CA ILE A 110 -5.04 -21.37 -22.08
C ILE A 110 -5.32 -21.43 -20.58
N PHE A 111 -5.95 -22.51 -20.11
CA PHE A 111 -6.25 -22.70 -18.69
C PHE A 111 -4.98 -22.69 -17.83
N TRP A 112 -3.98 -23.52 -18.18
CA TRP A 112 -2.73 -23.57 -17.43
C TRP A 112 -1.91 -22.29 -17.58
N GLY A 113 -2.00 -21.61 -18.72
CA GLY A 113 -1.37 -20.31 -18.94
C GLY A 113 -1.95 -19.24 -18.01
N LEU A 114 -3.28 -19.15 -17.90
CA LEU A 114 -3.96 -18.24 -16.97
C LEU A 114 -3.64 -18.58 -15.51
N PHE A 115 -3.64 -19.87 -15.16
CA PHE A 115 -3.29 -20.31 -13.81
C PHE A 115 -1.83 -19.99 -13.45
N ALA A 116 -0.89 -20.23 -14.36
CA ALA A 116 0.51 -19.88 -14.15
C ALA A 116 0.71 -18.36 -14.04
N LEU A 117 -0.01 -17.58 -14.86
CA LEU A 117 -0.03 -16.13 -14.79
C LEU A 117 -0.54 -15.65 -13.43
N GLU A 118 -1.66 -16.21 -12.96
CA GLU A 118 -2.24 -15.89 -11.65
C GLU A 118 -1.25 -16.22 -10.52
N LEU A 119 -0.66 -17.42 -10.51
CA LEU A 119 0.36 -17.80 -9.53
C LEU A 119 1.60 -16.89 -9.58
N SER A 120 2.02 -16.46 -10.77
CA SER A 120 3.14 -15.53 -10.91
C SER A 120 2.81 -14.15 -10.32
N TYR A 121 1.59 -13.66 -10.55
CA TYR A 121 1.08 -12.43 -9.98
C TYR A 121 1.04 -12.51 -8.45
N LEU A 122 0.48 -13.60 -7.91
CA LEU A 122 0.45 -13.92 -6.48
C LEU A 122 1.85 -13.81 -5.84
N LYS A 123 2.86 -14.44 -6.43
CA LYS A 123 4.24 -14.38 -5.94
C LYS A 123 4.77 -12.94 -5.88
N VAL A 124 4.55 -12.16 -6.93
CA VAL A 124 5.01 -10.75 -6.98
C VAL A 124 4.24 -9.89 -5.97
N TYR A 125 2.92 -10.06 -5.90
CA TYR A 125 2.05 -9.32 -4.99
C TYR A 125 2.44 -9.53 -3.54
N TYR A 126 2.51 -10.79 -3.08
CA TYR A 126 2.86 -11.10 -1.70
C TYR A 126 4.33 -10.80 -1.41
N GLY A 127 5.24 -11.04 -2.36
CA GLY A 127 6.64 -10.64 -2.23
C GLY A 127 6.78 -9.15 -1.91
N LEU A 128 6.08 -8.29 -2.66
CA LEU A 128 6.08 -6.86 -2.41
C LEU A 128 5.37 -6.48 -1.11
N ALA A 129 4.24 -7.11 -0.81
CA ALA A 129 3.49 -6.87 0.43
C ALA A 129 4.36 -7.14 1.67
N PHE A 130 5.04 -8.29 1.71
CA PHE A 130 5.95 -8.64 2.80
C PHE A 130 7.14 -7.67 2.85
N THR A 131 7.76 -7.32 1.71
CA THR A 131 8.85 -6.33 1.73
C THR A 131 8.39 -4.98 2.30
N ALA A 132 7.20 -4.50 1.93
CA ALA A 132 6.64 -3.24 2.43
C ALA A 132 6.43 -3.27 3.95
N VAL A 133 5.95 -4.40 4.49
CA VAL A 133 5.77 -4.60 5.94
C VAL A 133 7.12 -4.63 6.67
N PHE A 134 8.15 -5.26 6.10
CA PHE A 134 9.46 -5.39 6.75
C PHE A 134 10.29 -4.09 6.72
N TYR A 135 10.34 -3.39 5.57
CA TYR A 135 11.19 -2.20 5.44
C TYR A 135 10.49 -0.90 5.82
N GLN A 136 9.15 -0.89 5.91
CA GLN A 136 8.32 0.26 6.28
C GLN A 136 8.61 1.55 5.48
N ARG A 137 9.17 1.45 4.27
CA ARG A 137 9.51 2.62 3.42
C ARG A 137 8.30 3.06 2.59
N GLN A 138 8.05 4.38 2.55
CA GLN A 138 6.93 4.99 1.80
C GLN A 138 6.89 4.55 0.34
N ARG A 139 8.04 4.47 -0.34
CA ARG A 139 8.12 4.08 -1.75
C ARG A 139 7.62 2.66 -2.01
N GLN A 140 7.83 1.72 -1.09
CA GLN A 140 7.37 0.34 -1.28
C GLN A 140 5.85 0.21 -1.15
N TYR A 141 5.22 1.02 -0.29
CA TYR A 141 3.76 1.11 -0.22
C TYR A 141 3.15 1.65 -1.52
N ASP A 142 3.87 2.51 -2.25
CA ASP A 142 3.41 3.04 -3.54
C ASP A 142 3.43 1.99 -4.64
N TRP A 143 4.55 1.26 -4.75
CA TRP A 143 4.65 0.13 -5.67
C TRP A 143 3.62 -0.95 -5.36
N PHE A 144 3.47 -1.30 -4.06
CA PHE A 144 2.47 -2.25 -3.62
C PHE A 144 1.06 -1.78 -3.98
N SER A 145 0.71 -0.51 -3.73
CA SER A 145 -0.63 0.03 -4.03
C SER A 145 -0.95 -0.02 -5.52
N ASN A 146 0.01 0.29 -6.38
CA ASN A 146 -0.17 0.23 -7.83
C ASN A 146 -0.37 -1.21 -8.33
N ILE A 147 0.41 -2.15 -7.80
CA ILE A 147 0.32 -3.57 -8.16
C ILE A 147 -0.96 -4.20 -7.60
N ALA A 148 -1.37 -3.79 -6.39
CA ALA A 148 -2.65 -4.17 -5.80
C ALA A 148 -3.82 -3.65 -6.64
N LEU A 149 -3.76 -2.41 -7.12
CA LEU A 149 -4.78 -1.83 -8.00
C LEU A 149 -4.89 -2.60 -9.32
N ALA A 150 -3.75 -2.91 -9.95
CA ALA A 150 -3.73 -3.74 -11.16
C ALA A 150 -4.34 -5.13 -10.91
N GLY A 151 -4.03 -5.73 -9.76
CA GLY A 151 -4.63 -6.99 -9.32
C GLY A 151 -6.14 -6.92 -9.16
N ILE A 152 -6.65 -5.87 -8.52
CA ILE A 152 -8.09 -5.65 -8.34
C ILE A 152 -8.77 -5.58 -9.72
N ILE A 153 -8.20 -4.83 -10.68
CA ILE A 153 -8.77 -4.72 -12.05
C ILE A 153 -8.84 -6.09 -12.72
N VAL A 154 -7.74 -6.84 -12.70
CA VAL A 154 -7.67 -8.20 -13.28
C VAL A 154 -8.67 -9.12 -12.57
N GLN A 155 -8.80 -9.00 -11.26
CA GLN A 155 -9.65 -9.85 -10.45
C GLN A 155 -11.13 -9.53 -10.57
N VAL A 156 -11.50 -8.29 -10.92
CA VAL A 156 -12.88 -7.95 -11.30
C VAL A 156 -13.30 -8.73 -12.55
N LEU A 157 -12.40 -8.87 -13.53
CA LEU A 157 -12.67 -9.69 -14.73
C LEU A 157 -12.86 -11.17 -14.35
N PHE A 158 -12.04 -11.70 -13.44
CA PHE A 158 -12.19 -13.07 -12.94
C PHE A 158 -13.40 -13.27 -12.01
N ALA A 159 -13.81 -12.24 -11.27
CA ALA A 159 -15.00 -12.26 -10.42
C ALA A 159 -16.28 -12.39 -11.23
N TYR A 160 -16.29 -11.86 -12.47
CA TYR A 160 -17.38 -12.09 -13.40
C TYR A 160 -17.50 -13.57 -13.80
N MET A 161 -16.38 -14.29 -13.93
CA MET A 161 -16.40 -15.70 -14.32
C MET A 161 -16.82 -16.64 -13.18
N ASN A 162 -16.53 -16.29 -11.92
CA ASN A 162 -16.81 -17.16 -10.78
C ASN A 162 -17.21 -16.37 -9.53
N ARG A 163 -18.37 -16.71 -8.95
CA ARG A 163 -18.91 -16.06 -7.75
C ARG A 163 -17.99 -16.16 -6.52
N PHE A 164 -17.17 -17.21 -6.44
CA PHE A 164 -16.24 -17.40 -5.32
C PHE A 164 -15.10 -16.37 -5.32
N ASN A 165 -14.73 -15.83 -6.50
CA ASN A 165 -13.68 -14.83 -6.64
C ASN A 165 -14.07 -13.46 -6.02
N ILE A 166 -15.36 -13.24 -5.73
CA ILE A 166 -15.85 -12.03 -5.05
C ILE A 166 -15.24 -11.90 -3.64
N VAL A 167 -15.07 -13.02 -2.92
CA VAL A 167 -14.49 -12.99 -1.56
C VAL A 167 -13.05 -12.53 -1.59
N VAL A 168 -12.26 -13.07 -2.52
CA VAL A 168 -10.86 -12.68 -2.69
C VAL A 168 -10.74 -11.23 -3.14
N LEU A 169 -11.60 -10.81 -4.08
CA LEU A 169 -11.67 -9.41 -4.51
C LEU A 169 -11.92 -8.46 -3.32
N PHE A 170 -12.82 -8.83 -2.40
CA PHE A 170 -13.10 -8.03 -1.21
C PHE A 170 -11.91 -7.96 -0.25
N LEU A 171 -11.21 -9.07 -0.02
CA LEU A 171 -10.00 -9.10 0.81
C LEU A 171 -8.90 -8.22 0.19
N ARG A 172 -8.67 -8.35 -1.12
CA ARG A 172 -7.65 -7.56 -1.83
C ARG A 172 -7.97 -6.07 -1.84
N LEU A 173 -9.25 -5.70 -1.98
CA LEU A 173 -9.71 -4.32 -1.83
C LEU A 173 -9.44 -3.80 -0.42
N SER A 174 -9.70 -4.61 0.61
CA SER A 174 -9.44 -4.26 2.00
C SER A 174 -7.94 -4.03 2.25
N SER A 175 -7.08 -4.93 1.76
CA SER A 175 -5.61 -4.77 1.78
C SER A 175 -5.17 -3.46 1.13
N TYR A 176 -5.72 -3.13 -0.04
CA TYR A 176 -5.42 -1.89 -0.76
C TYR A 176 -5.84 -0.64 0.03
N VAL A 177 -7.07 -0.61 0.57
CA VAL A 177 -7.56 0.52 1.37
C VAL A 177 -6.69 0.69 2.62
N TYR A 178 -6.34 -0.40 3.30
CA TYR A 178 -5.48 -0.36 4.49
C TYR A 178 -4.06 0.12 4.17
N ALA A 179 -3.44 -0.35 3.09
CA ALA A 179 -2.13 0.12 2.67
C ALA A 179 -2.14 1.63 2.35
N ARG A 180 -3.19 2.12 1.70
CA ARG A 180 -3.36 3.55 1.41
C ARG A 180 -3.59 4.38 2.67
N TYR A 181 -4.33 3.83 3.63
CA TYR A 181 -4.51 4.45 4.95
C TYR A 181 -3.19 4.55 5.72
N LEU A 182 -2.43 3.44 5.79
CA LEU A 182 -1.11 3.40 6.43
C LEU A 182 -0.13 4.39 5.79
N ARG A 183 -0.09 4.48 4.46
CA ARG A 183 0.71 5.48 3.74
C ARG A 183 0.38 6.90 4.21
N ARG A 184 -0.91 7.23 4.35
CA ARG A 184 -1.34 8.55 4.82
C ARG A 184 -0.87 8.81 6.25
N GLN A 185 -0.95 7.82 7.14
CA GLN A 185 -0.49 7.93 8.52
C GLN A 185 1.03 8.10 8.61
N VAL A 186 1.81 7.32 7.86
CA VAL A 186 3.27 7.44 7.83
C VAL A 186 3.68 8.81 7.30
N ARG A 187 2.99 9.33 6.27
CA ARG A 187 3.23 10.68 5.75
C ARG A 187 2.90 11.77 6.78
N LEU A 188 1.78 11.62 7.50
CA LEU A 188 1.42 12.55 8.57
C LEU A 188 2.43 12.50 9.73
N ALA A 189 2.93 11.31 10.09
CA ALA A 189 3.96 11.15 11.11
C ALA A 189 5.25 11.87 10.72
N ALA A 190 5.65 11.77 9.45
CA ALA A 190 6.82 12.47 8.92
C ALA A 190 6.66 14.00 8.90
N LEU A 191 5.43 14.51 8.72
CA LEU A 191 5.13 15.94 8.68
C LEU A 191 4.96 16.57 10.07
N TRP A 192 4.59 15.78 11.08
CA TRP A 192 4.36 16.26 12.46
C TRP A 192 5.54 17.02 13.09
N PRO A 193 6.80 16.53 13.05
CA PRO A 193 7.93 17.28 13.60
C PRO A 193 8.18 18.59 12.86
N MET A 194 7.80 18.69 11.58
CA MET A 194 8.05 19.86 10.73
C MET A 194 7.01 20.96 10.89
N LEU A 195 5.74 20.61 11.11
CA LEU A 195 4.66 21.57 11.45
C LEU A 195 4.88 22.28 12.79
N ARG A 196 5.72 21.71 13.66
CA ARG A 196 6.04 22.26 14.98
C ARG A 196 7.03 23.43 14.95
N GLU A 197 7.85 23.54 13.91
CA GLU A 197 8.89 24.58 13.81
C GLU A 197 8.40 25.90 13.17
N VAL A 198 7.12 25.94 12.74
CA VAL A 198 6.45 27.11 12.14
C VAL A 198 5.58 27.78 13.17
#